data_AF-A0A7C2IKT6-F1
#
_entry.id   AF-A0A7C2IKT6-F1
#
_cell.length_a   1.000
_cell.length_b   1.000
_cell.length_c   1.000
_cell.angle_alpha   90.00
_cell.angle_beta   90.00
_cell.angle_gamma   90.00
#
_symmetry.space_group_name_H-M   'P 1'
#
loop_
_entity.id
_entity.type
_entity.pdbx_description
1 polymer ?
#
loop_
_entity_poly.entity_id
_entity_poly.type
_entity_poly.pdbx_seq_one_letter_code
_entity_poly.pdbx_strand_id
1 'polypeptide(L)'
;MAFLGERWAVARLIARCSKRPADCAAWEEFVRRFHPTIRSSVTQVLSHKSAGDGGRSLECSEALIGDLVEAVYSRLVEDRSKALKAVRIRRADSINNYLAMISLNVVLDYARHNRMSVGSN
;
A
#
# COMPACT_ATOMS: atom_id res chain seq x y z
N MET A 1 -12.64 -27.82 -2.35
CA MET A 1 -11.29 -27.60 -1.81
C MET A 1 -11.36 -26.42 -0.85
N ALA A 2 -11.67 -26.66 0.42
CA ALA A 2 -11.70 -25.62 1.44
C ALA A 2 -10.29 -25.50 2.02
N PHE A 3 -9.55 -24.46 1.65
CA PHE A 3 -8.38 -24.05 2.42
C PHE A 3 -8.90 -23.58 3.77
N LEU A 4 -8.82 -24.46 4.78
CA LEU A 4 -8.97 -24.07 6.17
C LEU A 4 -8.02 -22.90 6.39
N GLY A 5 -8.62 -21.72 6.60
CA GLY A 5 -7.89 -20.48 6.79
C GLY A 5 -6.96 -20.61 7.97
N GLU A 6 -5.69 -20.96 7.70
CA GLU A 6 -4.63 -20.73 8.65
C GLU A 6 -4.59 -19.22 8.88
N ARG A 7 -5.20 -18.76 9.98
CA ARG A 7 -5.01 -17.41 10.49
C ARG A 7 -3.55 -17.29 10.89
N TRP A 8 -2.67 -17.05 9.93
CA TRP A 8 -1.28 -16.81 10.21
C TRP A 8 -1.17 -15.53 11.05
N ALA A 9 -0.32 -15.58 12.07
CA ALA A 9 0.13 -14.37 12.74
C ALA A 9 0.75 -13.44 11.67
N VAL A 10 0.52 -12.14 11.78
CA VAL A 10 0.96 -11.13 10.80
C VAL A 10 2.44 -11.29 10.42
N ALA A 11 3.30 -11.52 11.41
CA ALA A 11 4.72 -11.74 11.18
C ALA A 11 5.02 -13.01 10.36
N ARG A 12 4.22 -14.07 10.51
CA ARG A 12 4.37 -15.31 9.73
C ARG A 12 3.82 -15.17 8.31
N LEU A 13 2.71 -14.47 8.15
CA LEU A 13 2.15 -14.13 6.84
C LEU A 13 3.19 -13.37 6.00
N ILE A 14 3.78 -12.32 6.58
CA ILE A 14 4.76 -11.48 5.87
C ILE A 14 6.07 -12.21 5.61
N ALA A 15 6.52 -13.04 6.55
CA ALA A 15 7.66 -13.90 6.33
C ALA A 15 7.44 -14.87 5.16
N ARG A 16 6.22 -15.41 5.00
CA ARG A 16 5.85 -16.27 3.86
C ARG A 16 5.75 -15.47 2.54
N CYS A 17 5.11 -14.31 2.55
CA CYS A 17 5.06 -13.41 1.37
C CYS A 17 6.46 -13.00 0.88
N SER A 18 7.43 -12.92 1.80
CA SER A 18 8.83 -12.54 1.51
C SER A 18 9.71 -13.69 0.99
N LYS A 19 9.22 -14.94 0.99
CA LYS A 19 9.95 -16.10 0.46
C LYS A 19 9.95 -16.09 -1.07
N ARG A 20 10.97 -16.72 -1.65
CA ARG A 20 11.07 -17.00 -3.08
C ARG A 20 11.25 -18.52 -3.22
N PRO A 21 10.37 -19.23 -3.95
CA PRO A 21 9.22 -18.73 -4.73
C PRO A 21 8.12 -18.11 -3.86
N ALA A 22 7.32 -17.23 -4.48
CA ALA A 22 6.23 -16.52 -3.79
C ALA A 22 5.12 -17.51 -3.38
N ASP A 23 4.69 -17.44 -2.13
CA ASP A 23 3.57 -18.24 -1.61
C ASP A 23 2.25 -17.55 -1.96
N CYS A 24 1.54 -18.07 -2.98
CA CYS A 24 0.29 -17.49 -3.46
C CYS A 24 -0.80 -17.45 -2.39
N ALA A 25 -0.90 -18.47 -1.54
CA ALA A 25 -1.90 -18.52 -0.48
C ALA A 25 -1.60 -17.48 0.61
N ALA A 26 -0.31 -17.25 0.91
CA ALA A 26 0.08 -16.17 1.81
C ALA A 26 -0.23 -14.78 1.21
N TRP A 27 0.00 -14.59 -0.08
CA TRP A 27 -0.35 -13.33 -0.76
C TRP A 27 -1.84 -13.08 -0.82
N GLU A 28 -2.65 -14.10 -1.08
CA GLU A 28 -4.12 -14.00 -1.09
C GLU A 28 -4.65 -13.57 0.28
N GLU A 29 -4.17 -14.19 1.35
CA GLU A 29 -4.57 -13.81 2.72
C GLU A 29 -4.03 -12.41 3.10
N PHE A 30 -2.85 -12.03 2.63
CA PHE A 30 -2.33 -10.67 2.81
C PHE A 30 -3.23 -9.63 2.14
N VAL A 31 -3.60 -9.83 0.88
CA VAL A 31 -4.51 -8.94 0.16
C VAL A 31 -5.86 -8.89 0.88
N ARG A 32 -6.45 -10.04 1.20
CA ARG A 32 -7.75 -10.11 1.89
C ARG A 32 -7.76 -9.34 3.22
N ARG A 33 -6.65 -9.39 3.97
CA ARG A 33 -6.56 -8.77 5.30
C ARG A 33 -6.17 -7.29 5.27
N PHE A 34 -5.27 -6.89 4.37
CA PHE A 34 -4.67 -5.55 4.40
C PHE A 34 -5.15 -4.62 3.28
N HIS A 35 -5.79 -5.15 2.23
CA HIS A 35 -6.36 -4.33 1.15
C HIS A 35 -7.29 -3.21 1.66
N PRO A 36 -8.24 -3.48 2.59
CA PRO A 36 -9.09 -2.41 3.13
C PRO A 36 -8.31 -1.31 3.84
N THR A 37 -7.26 -1.68 4.59
CA THR A 37 -6.39 -0.73 5.31
C THR A 37 -5.55 0.12 4.35
N ILE A 38 -4.98 -0.51 3.32
CA ILE A 38 -4.19 0.19 2.30
C ILE A 38 -5.08 1.19 1.56
N ARG A 39 -6.26 0.74 1.12
CA ARG A 39 -7.23 1.59 0.43
C ARG A 39 -7.68 2.76 1.30
N SER A 40 -8.06 2.49 2.56
CA SER A 40 -8.45 3.54 3.52
C SER A 40 -7.32 4.55 3.76
N SER A 41 -6.08 4.08 3.88
CA SER A 41 -4.91 4.95 4.04
C SER A 41 -4.68 5.84 2.81
N VAL A 42 -4.76 5.27 1.61
CA VAL A 42 -4.64 6.03 0.34
C VAL A 42 -5.74 7.09 0.23
N THR A 43 -7.00 6.72 0.46
CA THR A 43 -8.13 7.66 0.43
C THR A 43 -7.95 8.78 1.46
N GLN A 44 -7.59 8.45 2.70
CA GLN A 44 -7.40 9.45 3.75
C GLN A 44 -6.27 10.44 3.41
N VAL A 45 -5.14 9.94 2.91
CA VAL A 45 -4.02 10.81 2.50
C VAL A 45 -4.40 11.69 1.31
N LEU A 46 -5.10 11.12 0.33
CA LEU A 46 -5.55 11.85 -0.86
C LEU A 46 -6.55 12.96 -0.48
N SER A 47 -7.55 12.65 0.34
CA SER A 47 -8.52 13.63 0.85
C SER A 47 -7.87 14.74 1.67
N HIS A 48 -6.93 14.41 2.56
CA HIS A 48 -6.21 15.42 3.35
C HIS A 48 -5.37 16.34 2.46
N LYS A 49 -4.81 15.81 1.36
CA LYS A 49 -4.02 16.61 0.42
C LYS A 49 -4.88 17.54 -0.43
N SER A 50 -6.05 17.08 -0.89
CA SER A 50 -7.01 17.90 -1.63
C SER A 50 -7.56 19.06 -0.80
N ALA A 51 -7.71 18.89 0.52
CA ALA A 51 -8.17 19.94 1.44
C ALA A 51 -7.12 21.03 1.72
N GLY A 52 -5.83 20.70 1.65
CA GLY A 52 -4.73 21.62 1.99
C GLY A 52 -4.21 22.48 0.82
N ASP A 53 -4.57 22.14 -0.42
CA ASP A 53 -3.92 22.69 -1.63
C ASP A 53 -4.86 23.64 -2.42
N GLY A 54 -5.31 24.70 -1.75
CA GLY A 54 -5.72 25.97 -2.38
C GLY A 54 -6.65 25.93 -3.60
N GLY A 55 -7.51 24.91 -3.73
CA GLY A 55 -8.53 24.84 -4.79
C GLY A 55 -8.21 23.97 -6.00
N ARG A 56 -7.05 23.28 -6.06
CA ARG A 56 -6.88 22.16 -7.02
C ARG A 56 -7.22 20.87 -6.32
N SER A 57 -8.51 20.61 -6.21
CA SER A 57 -9.00 19.31 -5.72
C SER A 57 -8.45 18.24 -6.64
N LEU A 58 -7.53 17.43 -6.12
CA LEU A 58 -7.17 16.17 -6.76
C LEU A 58 -8.46 15.36 -6.72
N GLU A 59 -9.13 15.21 -7.87
CA GLU A 59 -10.39 14.49 -7.93
C GLU A 59 -10.15 13.10 -7.35
N CYS A 60 -10.81 12.84 -6.23
CA CYS A 60 -10.73 11.59 -5.50
C CYS A 60 -11.57 10.55 -6.27
N SER A 61 -11.16 10.26 -7.49
CA SER A 61 -11.82 9.30 -8.36
C SER A 61 -11.46 7.88 -7.91
N GLU A 62 -12.44 7.00 -7.94
CA GLU A 62 -12.26 5.57 -7.66
C GLU A 62 -11.17 4.94 -8.53
N ALA A 63 -11.02 5.42 -9.78
CA ALA A 63 -9.94 4.99 -10.67
C ALA A 63 -8.56 5.36 -10.10
N LEU A 64 -8.38 6.60 -9.65
CA LEU A 64 -7.13 7.07 -9.05
C LEU A 64 -6.79 6.33 -7.75
N ILE A 65 -7.80 6.04 -6.92
CA ILE A 65 -7.60 5.25 -5.71
C ILE A 65 -7.11 3.85 -6.08
N GLY A 66 -7.69 3.22 -7.11
CA GLY A 66 -7.25 1.94 -7.66
C GLY A 66 -5.79 1.97 -8.10
N ASP A 67 -5.42 2.95 -8.92
CA ASP A 67 -4.05 3.10 -9.45
C ASP A 67 -3.02 3.28 -8.32
N LEU A 68 -3.34 4.09 -7.31
CA LEU A 68 -2.47 4.32 -6.16
C LEU A 68 -2.34 3.07 -5.28
N VAL A 69 -3.42 2.31 -5.12
CA VAL A 69 -3.38 1.03 -4.39
C VAL A 69 -2.51 0.02 -5.14
N GLU A 70 -2.61 -0.07 -6.47
CA GLU A 70 -1.74 -0.91 -7.29
C GLU A 70 -0.27 -0.48 -7.17
N ALA A 71 0.01 0.82 -7.24
CA ALA A 71 1.37 1.34 -7.04
C ALA A 71 1.95 1.01 -5.65
N VAL A 72 1.11 0.97 -4.60
CA VAL A 72 1.53 0.49 -3.28
C VAL A 72 1.92 -0.98 -3.32
N TYR A 73 1.13 -1.84 -3.99
CA TYR A 73 1.47 -3.26 -4.15
C TYR A 73 2.76 -3.45 -4.97
N SER A 74 2.93 -2.69 -6.05
CA SER A 74 4.16 -2.70 -6.85
C SER A 74 5.38 -2.38 -5.98
N ARG A 75 5.33 -1.33 -5.15
CA ARG A 75 6.43 -1.01 -4.20
C ARG A 75 6.67 -2.08 -3.13
N LEU A 76 5.63 -2.81 -2.72
CA LEU A 76 5.76 -3.90 -1.75
C LEU A 76 6.46 -5.13 -2.36
N VAL A 77 6.29 -5.35 -3.66
CA VAL A 77 6.84 -6.51 -4.41
C VAL A 77 8.20 -6.17 -5.04
N GLU A 78 8.41 -4.91 -5.43
CA GLU A 78 9.67 -4.37 -5.94
C GLU A 78 10.82 -4.61 -4.96
N ASP A 79 12.03 -4.61 -5.50
CA ASP A 79 13.26 -4.83 -4.72
C ASP A 79 13.27 -6.14 -3.90
N ARG A 80 12.66 -7.20 -4.44
CA ARG A 80 12.57 -8.55 -3.83
C ARG A 80 11.91 -8.56 -2.45
N SER A 81 10.88 -7.74 -2.27
CA SER A 81 10.22 -7.58 -0.97
C SER A 81 11.19 -7.08 0.11
N LYS A 82 12.23 -6.31 -0.26
CA LYS A 82 13.13 -5.63 0.69
C LYS A 82 12.33 -4.80 1.67
N ALA A 83 11.30 -4.11 1.19
CA ALA A 83 10.31 -3.41 2.00
C ALA A 83 9.78 -4.29 3.14
N LEU A 84 9.23 -5.46 2.81
CA LEU A 84 8.70 -6.43 3.77
C LEU A 84 9.79 -7.07 4.66
N LYS A 85 11.02 -7.24 4.16
CA LYS A 85 12.17 -7.80 4.90
C LYS A 85 12.83 -6.80 5.85
N ALA A 86 12.82 -5.51 5.50
CA ALA A 86 13.40 -4.43 6.30
C ALA A 86 12.56 -4.15 7.55
N VAL A 87 11.25 -4.42 7.49
CA VAL A 87 10.41 -4.36 8.67
C VAL A 87 10.71 -5.57 9.55
N ARG A 88 11.51 -5.35 10.60
CA ARG A 88 11.50 -6.22 11.78
C ARG A 88 10.14 -6.04 12.46
N ILE A 89 9.12 -6.78 12.00
CA ILE A 89 7.77 -6.78 12.55
C ILE A 89 7.84 -7.39 13.97
N ARG A 90 8.18 -6.54 14.94
CA ARG A 90 8.17 -6.90 16.36
C ARG A 90 6.76 -6.83 16.95
N ARG A 91 5.83 -6.08 16.33
CA ARG A 91 4.41 -5.95 16.76
C ARG A 91 3.47 -5.82 15.57
N ALA A 92 2.22 -6.25 15.75
CA ALA A 92 1.16 -6.17 14.75
C ALA A 92 0.87 -4.72 14.31
N ASP A 93 1.00 -3.73 15.20
CA ASP A 93 0.78 -2.32 14.84
C ASP A 93 1.86 -1.77 13.90
N SER A 94 3.04 -2.39 13.87
CA SER A 94 4.14 -1.97 13.00
C SER A 94 3.85 -2.17 11.52
N ILE A 95 3.00 -3.15 11.14
CA ILE A 95 2.66 -3.33 9.72
C ILE A 95 1.67 -2.27 9.23
N ASN A 96 0.67 -1.91 10.05
CA ASN A 96 -0.33 -0.92 9.66
C ASN A 96 0.33 0.45 9.46
N ASN A 97 1.22 0.84 10.39
CA ASN A 97 2.00 2.07 10.25
C ASN A 97 2.93 2.04 9.03
N TYR A 98 3.52 0.87 8.74
CA TYR A 98 4.38 0.72 7.58
C TYR A 98 3.60 0.84 6.26
N LEU A 99 2.43 0.19 6.16
CA LEU A 99 1.56 0.30 4.99
C LEU A 99 1.07 1.73 4.81
N ALA A 100 0.65 2.41 5.89
CA ALA A 100 0.29 3.82 5.84
C ALA A 100 1.45 4.71 5.35
N MET A 101 2.69 4.43 5.78
CA MET A 101 3.87 5.15 5.33
C MET A 101 4.16 4.93 3.83
N ILE A 102 4.03 3.70 3.33
CA ILE A 102 4.18 3.42 1.89
C ILE A 102 3.07 4.12 1.10
N SER A 103 1.81 4.00 1.53
CA SER A 103 0.68 4.70 0.92
C SER A 103 0.92 6.20 0.85
N LEU A 104 1.39 6.82 1.94
CA LEU A 104 1.76 8.22 1.97
C LEU A 104 2.85 8.54 0.94
N ASN A 105 3.94 7.76 0.90
CA ASN A 105 5.03 7.98 -0.05
C ASN A 105 4.58 7.85 -1.51
N VAL A 106 3.69 6.90 -1.83
CA VAL A 106 3.13 6.74 -3.18
C VAL A 106 2.25 7.92 -3.54
N VAL A 107 1.35 8.36 -2.66
CA VAL A 107 0.49 9.54 -2.89
C VAL A 107 1.31 10.82 -3.04
N LEU A 108 2.35 11.00 -2.21
CA LEU A 108 3.25 12.16 -2.30
C LEU A 108 4.03 12.16 -3.62
N ASP A 109 4.51 11.01 -4.05
CA ASP A 109 5.23 10.85 -5.30
C ASP A 109 4.32 11.13 -6.51
N TYR A 110 3.10 10.59 -6.49
CA TYR A 110 2.07 10.89 -7.48
C TYR A 110 1.75 12.39 -7.52
N ALA A 111 1.50 13.01 -6.37
CA ALA A 111 1.23 14.45 -6.29
C ALA A 111 2.41 15.31 -6.77
N ARG A 112 3.66 14.83 -6.61
CA ARG A 112 4.86 15.51 -7.09
C ARG A 112 4.99 15.40 -8.61
N HIS A 113 4.74 14.22 -9.18
CA HIS A 113 4.72 13.99 -10.63
C HIS A 113 3.56 14.72 -11.33
N ASN A 114 2.35 14.72 -10.76
CA ASN A 114 1.20 15.46 -11.30
C ASN A 114 1.34 16.99 -11.16
N ARG A 115 2.23 17.48 -10.27
CA ARG A 115 2.61 18.90 -10.22
C ARG A 115 3.59 19.27 -11.33
N MET A 116 4.43 18.33 -11.78
CA MET A 116 5.40 18.57 -12.86
C MET A 116 4.75 18.57 -14.26
N SER A 117 3.58 17.95 -14.43
CA SER A 117 2.84 17.99 -15.71
C SER A 117 2.04 19.27 -15.96
N VAL A 118 1.92 20.16 -14.95
CA VAL A 118 1.22 21.46 -15.08
C VAL A 118 2.21 22.64 -15.12
N GLY A 119 3.41 22.39 -15.67
CA GLY A 119 4.51 23.35 -15.74
C GLY A 119 5.17 23.51 -17.10
N SER A 120 4.47 23.14 -18.18
CA SER A 120 4.90 23.45 -19.55
C SER A 120 3.75 24.09 -20.31
N ASN A 121 3.59 25.39 -20.16
CA ASN A 121 2.95 26.26 -21.14
C ASN A 121 3.75 27.55 -21.26
#